data_AF-A0A8X6SXI8-F1
#
_entry.id   AF-A0A8X6SXI8-F1
#
_cell.length_a   1.000
_cell.length_b   1.000
_cell.length_c   1.000
_cell.angle_alpha   90.00
_cell.angle_beta   90.00
_cell.angle_gamma   90.00
#
_symmetry.space_group_name_H-M   'P 1'
#
loop_
_entity.id
_entity.type
_entity.pdbx_description
1 polymer ?
#
loop_
_entity_poly.entity_id
_entity_poly.type
_entity_poly.pdbx_seq_one_letter_code
_entity_poly.pdbx_strand_id
1 'polypeptide(L)'
;MQITGNHQMARITVYRRLGHNGVYARRPVRCVPPTATHCRLRLTWSRERALWTPQQWSCVMFSDESRFSLQSDSRRTLIWRVPGTRYHQENAIEQHRYGGAVKLV
;
A
#
# COMPACT_ATOMS: atom_id res chain seq x y z
N MET A 1 -25.78 21.10 2.75
CA MET A 1 -26.73 19.97 2.74
C MET A 1 -26.80 19.41 4.15
N GLN A 2 -27.88 19.74 4.88
CA GLN A 2 -28.08 19.32 6.27
C GLN A 2 -28.59 17.88 6.28
N ILE A 3 -28.00 16.99 7.08
CA ILE A 3 -28.52 15.63 7.28
C ILE A 3 -29.13 15.61 8.68
N THR A 4 -30.44 15.86 8.75
CA THR A 4 -31.26 15.60 9.93
C THR A 4 -31.72 14.14 9.87
N GLY A 5 -31.52 13.38 10.94
CA GLY A 5 -32.17 12.09 11.15
C GLY A 5 -31.21 10.94 11.42
N ASN A 6 -31.25 10.44 12.66
CA ASN A 6 -30.58 9.23 13.12
C ASN A 6 -31.28 7.97 12.56
N HIS A 7 -31.31 7.81 11.23
CA HIS A 7 -31.83 6.60 10.58
C HIS A 7 -30.69 5.59 10.43
N GLN A 8 -30.78 4.46 11.16
CA GLN A 8 -29.94 3.30 10.89
C GLN A 8 -30.22 2.79 9.47
N MET A 9 -29.40 3.23 8.52
CA MET A 9 -29.48 2.78 7.14
C MET A 9 -28.94 1.36 7.00
N ALA A 10 -29.67 0.48 6.31
CA ALA A 10 -29.21 -0.86 6.01
C ALA A 10 -27.91 -0.85 5.18
N ARG A 11 -26.99 -1.79 5.46
CA ARG A 11 -25.68 -1.90 4.78
C ARG A 11 -25.81 -1.97 3.25
N ILE A 12 -26.83 -2.65 2.74
CA ILE A 12 -27.10 -2.76 1.31
C ILE A 12 -27.39 -1.40 0.67
N THR A 13 -28.12 -0.54 1.36
CA THR A 13 -28.44 0.82 0.92
C THR A 13 -27.17 1.67 0.87
N VAL A 14 -26.29 1.53 1.87
CA VAL A 14 -24.98 2.21 1.89
C VAL A 14 -24.11 1.75 0.71
N TYR A 15 -24.01 0.44 0.46
CA TYR A 15 -23.18 -0.09 -0.64
C TYR A 15 -23.68 0.31 -2.02
N ARG A 16 -25.01 0.30 -2.24
CA ARG A 16 -25.61 0.77 -3.48
C ARG A 16 -25.32 2.25 -3.72
N ARG A 17 -25.46 3.10 -2.69
CA ARG A 17 -25.14 4.52 -2.80
C ARG A 17 -23.65 4.77 -3.06
N LEU A 18 -22.75 4.04 -2.40
CA LEU A 18 -21.32 4.15 -2.66
C LEU A 18 -20.96 3.70 -4.07
N GLY A 19 -21.50 2.58 -4.54
CA GLY A 19 -21.30 2.09 -5.91
C GLY A 19 -21.86 3.03 -6.97
N HIS A 20 -23.03 3.64 -6.74
CA HIS A 20 -23.59 4.67 -7.61
C HIS A 20 -22.68 5.91 -7.72
N ASN A 21 -21.95 6.25 -6.65
CA ASN A 21 -20.94 7.32 -6.66
C ASN A 21 -19.54 6.82 -7.12
N GLY A 22 -19.43 5.59 -7.64
CA GLY A 22 -18.17 5.03 -8.14
C GLY A 22 -17.15 4.65 -7.07
N VAL A 23 -17.55 4.57 -5.80
CA VAL A 23 -16.68 4.26 -4.67
C VAL A 23 -16.87 2.81 -4.23
N TYR A 24 -15.78 2.06 -4.11
CA TYR A 24 -15.82 0.65 -3.77
C TYR A 24 -14.85 0.29 -2.64
N ALA A 25 -15.21 -0.71 -1.84
CA ALA A 25 -14.32 -1.28 -0.85
C ALA A 25 -13.15 -1.98 -1.54
N ARG A 26 -11.93 -1.56 -1.22
CA ARG A 26 -10.67 -2.10 -1.78
C ARG A 26 -9.61 -2.16 -0.68
N ARG A 27 -8.63 -3.05 -0.86
CA ARG A 27 -7.46 -3.08 0.04
C ARG A 27 -6.57 -1.86 -0.23
N PRO A 28 -6.19 -1.08 0.81
CA PRO A 28 -5.20 -0.03 0.65
C PRO A 28 -3.85 -0.63 0.28
N VAL A 29 -3.01 0.16 -0.39
CA VAL A 29 -1.60 -0.21 -0.54
C VAL A 29 -0.91 0.07 0.79
N ARG A 30 -0.02 -0.83 1.22
CA ARG A 30 0.86 -0.59 2.36
C ARG A 30 2.25 -0.32 1.84
N CYS A 31 2.75 0.89 2.06
CA CYS A 31 4.08 1.29 1.64
C CYS A 31 4.53 2.51 2.43
N VAL A 32 5.83 2.65 2.62
CA VAL A 32 6.43 3.94 2.96
C VAL A 32 6.54 4.71 1.65
N PRO A 33 5.87 5.87 1.49
CA PRO A 33 6.03 6.69 0.30
C PRO A 33 7.51 7.06 0.12
N PRO A 34 8.12 6.78 -1.05
CA PRO A 34 9.50 7.18 -1.28
C PRO A 34 9.61 8.70 -1.31
N THR A 35 10.69 9.24 -0.73
CA THR A 35 11.01 10.66 -0.88
C THR A 35 11.31 10.99 -2.34
N ALA A 36 11.15 12.25 -2.75
CA ALA A 36 11.46 12.69 -4.11
C ALA A 36 12.90 12.33 -4.53
N THR A 37 13.84 12.39 -3.58
CA THR A 37 15.24 12.00 -3.80
C THR A 37 15.35 10.49 -4.07
N HIS A 38 14.70 9.65 -3.27
CA HIS A 38 14.66 8.21 -3.53
C HIS A 38 14.03 7.88 -4.89
N CYS A 39 12.96 8.58 -5.28
CA CYS A 39 12.36 8.41 -6.61
C CYS A 39 13.36 8.68 -7.73
N ARG A 40 14.09 9.81 -7.66
CA ARG A 40 15.10 10.16 -8.67
C ARG A 40 16.23 9.12 -8.73
N LEU A 41 16.80 8.76 -7.58
CA LEU A 41 17.89 7.78 -7.52
C LEU A 41 17.48 6.42 -8.09
N ARG A 42 16.30 5.92 -7.70
CA ARG A 42 15.78 4.65 -8.22
C ARG A 42 15.53 4.69 -9.71
N LEU A 43 15.01 5.80 -10.23
CA LEU A 43 14.79 5.99 -11.67
C LEU A 43 16.10 5.99 -12.45
N THR A 44 17.10 6.75 -11.99
CA THR A 44 18.43 6.79 -12.60
C THR A 44 19.08 5.41 -12.59
N TRP A 45 19.10 4.73 -11.43
CA TRP A 45 19.64 3.38 -11.29
C TRP A 45 18.98 2.38 -12.25
N SER A 46 17.65 2.48 -12.42
CA SER A 46 16.89 1.61 -13.32
C SER A 46 17.21 1.90 -14.78
N ARG A 47 17.34 3.17 -15.17
CA ARG A 47 17.69 3.57 -16.54
C ARG A 47 19.09 3.11 -16.92
N GLU A 48 20.07 3.29 -16.04
CA GLU A 48 21.46 2.84 -16.24
C GLU A 48 21.56 1.33 -16.49
N ARG A 49 20.63 0.55 -15.91
CA ARG A 49 20.67 -0.92 -15.93
C ARG A 49 19.57 -1.54 -16.77
N ALA A 50 18.79 -0.74 -17.49
CA ALA A 50 17.66 -1.20 -18.28
C ALA A 50 18.07 -2.16 -19.42
N LEU A 51 19.29 -1.98 -19.93
CA LEU A 51 19.85 -2.78 -21.03
C LEU A 51 20.93 -3.77 -20.56
N TRP A 52 21.02 -4.02 -19.25
CA TRP A 52 21.99 -4.98 -18.74
C TRP A 52 21.70 -6.39 -19.25
N THR A 53 22.77 -7.08 -19.66
CA THR A 53 22.70 -8.47 -20.13
C THR A 53 22.58 -9.45 -18.96
N PRO A 54 22.08 -10.67 -19.17
CA PRO A 54 22.05 -11.70 -18.14
C PRO A 54 23.42 -11.99 -17.51
N GLN A 55 24.49 -11.91 -18.30
CA GLN A 55 25.86 -12.08 -17.81
C GLN A 55 26.26 -10.97 -16.85
N GLN A 56 25.87 -9.72 -17.13
CA GLN A 56 26.12 -8.59 -16.22
C GLN A 56 25.36 -8.75 -14.91
N TRP A 57 24.11 -9.23 -14.95
CA TRP A 57 23.35 -9.55 -13.75
C TRP A 57 23.96 -10.71 -12.96
N SER A 58 24.56 -11.70 -13.63
CA SER A 58 25.16 -12.87 -12.97
C SER A 58 26.34 -12.52 -12.05
N CYS A 59 26.98 -11.38 -12.28
CA CYS A 59 28.08 -10.90 -11.45
C CYS A 59 27.62 -10.17 -10.17
N VAL A 60 26.32 -9.93 -10.00
CA VAL A 60 25.78 -9.20 -8.85
C VAL A 60 25.40 -10.16 -7.73
N MET A 61 26.07 -10.04 -6.58
CA MET A 61 25.67 -10.75 -5.36
C MET A 61 24.61 -9.93 -4.61
N PHE A 62 23.42 -10.51 -4.44
CA PHE A 62 22.33 -9.90 -3.66
C PHE A 62 22.32 -10.47 -2.24
N SER A 63 22.17 -9.59 -1.24
CA SER A 63 21.99 -9.95 0.17
C SER A 63 20.93 -9.05 0.79
N ASP A 64 20.06 -9.61 1.63
CA ASP A 64 19.06 -8.86 2.40
C ASP A 64 18.71 -9.64 3.68
N GLU A 65 18.13 -8.95 4.66
CA GLU A 65 17.64 -9.55 5.90
C GLU A 65 16.11 -9.72 5.85
N SER A 66 15.62 -10.94 6.11
CA SER A 66 14.19 -11.22 6.18
C SER A 66 13.71 -11.44 7.62
N ARG A 67 12.51 -10.94 7.93
CA ARG A 67 11.84 -11.16 9.21
C ARG A 67 10.73 -12.21 9.05
N PHE A 68 10.70 -13.19 9.95
CA PHE A 68 9.62 -14.17 10.04
C PHE A 68 8.78 -13.90 11.30
N SER A 69 7.45 -13.90 11.17
CA SER A 69 6.52 -13.72 12.29
C SER A 69 5.61 -14.92 12.45
N LEU A 70 5.38 -15.35 13.70
CA LEU A 70 4.48 -16.46 14.02
C LEU A 70 2.99 -16.08 13.91
N GLN A 71 2.68 -14.79 14.06
CA GLN A 71 1.32 -14.27 13.89
C GLN A 71 1.14 -13.70 12.48
N SER A 72 0.00 -14.01 11.87
CA SER A 72 -0.39 -13.44 10.58
C SER A 72 -0.85 -12.00 10.77
N ASP A 73 -0.22 -11.06 10.08
CA ASP A 73 -0.79 -9.73 9.88
C ASP A 73 -2.08 -9.88 9.05
N SER A 74 -3.23 -9.72 9.70
CA SER A 74 -4.51 -10.13 9.11
C SER A 74 -4.91 -9.33 7.87
N ARG A 75 -4.21 -8.21 7.53
CA ARG A 75 -4.32 -7.42 6.28
C ARG A 75 -5.75 -7.19 5.75
N ARG A 76 -6.75 -7.25 6.64
CA ARG A 76 -8.18 -7.28 6.32
C ARG A 76 -8.82 -5.89 6.25
N THR A 77 -8.05 -4.82 6.48
CA THR A 77 -8.54 -3.45 6.36
C THR A 77 -8.94 -3.15 4.91
N LEU A 78 -10.17 -2.66 4.73
CA LEU A 78 -10.68 -2.15 3.46
C LEU A 78 -10.92 -0.65 3.60
N ILE A 79 -10.59 0.09 2.56
CA ILE A 79 -10.93 1.50 2.40
C ILE A 79 -11.91 1.65 1.25
N TRP A 80 -12.77 2.66 1.32
CA TRP A 80 -13.69 3.01 0.25
C TRP A 80 -13.02 4.03 -0.65
N ARG A 81 -12.71 3.67 -1.90
CA ARG A 81 -12.05 4.57 -2.86
C ARG A 81 -12.55 4.37 -4.28
N VAL A 82 -12.30 5.38 -5.11
CA VAL A 82 -12.57 5.35 -6.56
C VAL A 82 -11.51 4.46 -7.26
N PRO A 83 -11.85 3.78 -8.36
CA PRO A 83 -10.85 3.13 -9.21
C PRO A 83 -9.77 4.12 -9.69
N GLY A 84 -8.54 3.64 -9.90
CA GLY A 84 -7.43 4.48 -10.36
C GLY A 84 -6.68 5.24 -9.26
N THR A 85 -7.29 5.51 -8.10
CA THR A 85 -6.64 6.30 -7.02
C THR A 85 -5.78 5.47 -6.06
N ARG A 86 -5.30 4.30 -6.51
CA ARG A 86 -4.66 3.28 -5.63
C ARG A 86 -3.45 3.81 -4.85
N TYR A 87 -2.65 4.66 -5.47
CA TYR A 87 -1.38 5.17 -4.93
C TYR A 87 -1.47 6.61 -4.42
N HIS A 88 -2.67 7.19 -4.37
CA HIS A 88 -2.86 8.46 -3.71
C HIS A 88 -2.55 8.31 -2.22
N GLN A 89 -1.94 9.34 -1.64
CA GLN A 89 -1.49 9.32 -0.26
C GLN A 89 -2.65 9.04 0.71
N GLU A 90 -3.85 9.58 0.46
CA GLU A 90 -5.04 9.31 1.28
C GLU A 90 -5.55 7.86 1.20
N ASN A 91 -5.13 7.10 0.19
CA ASN A 91 -5.55 5.72 -0.07
C ASN A 91 -4.46 4.67 0.26
N ALA A 92 -3.32 5.13 0.77
CA ALA A 92 -2.20 4.32 1.21
C ALA A 92 -2.13 4.30 2.75
N ILE A 93 -1.75 3.16 3.31
CA ILE A 93 -1.42 3.05 4.72
C ILE A 93 0.10 3.02 4.82
N GLU A 94 0.67 3.98 5.54
CA GLU A 94 2.10 3.96 5.84
C GLU A 94 2.42 2.75 6.73
N GLN A 95 3.41 1.97 6.30
CA GLN A 95 3.90 0.83 7.06
C GLN A 95 5.39 1.02 7.32
N HIS A 96 5.75 1.46 8.52
CA HIS A 96 7.15 1.58 8.93
C HIS A 96 7.82 0.19 9.01
N ARG A 97 9.09 0.14 8.60
CA ARG A 97 9.94 -1.07 8.60
C ARG A 97 10.21 -1.68 9.99
N TYR A 98 9.94 -0.94 11.08
CA TYR A 98 10.41 -1.26 12.43
C TYR A 98 9.30 -1.45 13.48
N GLY A 99 8.10 -1.87 13.08
CA GLY A 99 6.95 -2.04 13.98
C GLY A 99 6.90 -3.40 14.69
N GLY A 100 7.98 -3.88 15.30
CA GLY A 100 7.97 -5.13 16.05
C GLY A 100 9.17 -5.24 16.97
N ALA A 101 9.05 -4.61 18.14
CA ALA A 101 9.90 -4.87 19.29
C ALA A 101 9.50 -6.24 19.86
N VAL A 102 10.43 -7.19 19.85
CA VAL A 102 10.41 -8.30 20.80
C VAL A 102 11.54 -8.01 21.77
N LYS A 103 11.20 -7.52 22.97
CA LYS A 103 12.11 -7.64 24.12
C LYS A 103 12.09 -9.13 24.48
N LEU A 104 13.19 -9.82 24.23
CA LEU A 104 13.48 -11.05 24.95
C LEU A 104 13.95 -10.61 26.35
N VAL A 105 13.18 -10.99 27.36
CA VAL A 105 13.63 -11.04 28.76
C VAL A 105 13.94 -12.50 29.05
#